data_AF-A0A136LGW6-F1
#
_entry.id   AF-A0A136LGW6-F1
#
_cell.length_a   1.000
_cell.length_b   1.000
_cell.length_c   1.000
_cell.angle_alpha   90.00
_cell.angle_beta   90.00
_cell.angle_gamma   90.00
#
_symmetry.space_group_name_H-M   'P 1'
#
loop_
_entity.id
_entity.type
_entity.pdbx_description
1 polymer ?
#
loop_
_entity_poly.entity_id
_entity_poly.type
_entity_poly.pdbx_seq_one_letter_code
_entity_poly.pdbx_strand_id
1 'polypeptide(L)'
;MKSKALIFVIVAMFAVLAFPALAQDGPTEITWFVGLGTGTQPEQLEVQQQVVDAFNASQSDIHVTLNVAPSFETAWDTFATLVAAGTAPDIVGPIGVGGSHRAEWLDIGPYIESLGIDLSVFDPSLVALYETANQGYSGLPLLVYPSITYYNTDLFDEAGLNYPPSEFGAPYVWADGTEAPWDYNTMLEIAKVLTVDGNGNDATSADFDPSNIVQYGLNFQWARIRLILTDIQPESTYYNAETNTVPCPIAGA
;
A
#
# COMPACT_ATOMS: atom_id res chain seq x y z
N MET A 1 -27.43 -73.34 -30.29
CA MET A 1 -26.66 -73.23 -29.04
C MET A 1 -25.99 -71.87 -28.99
N LYS A 2 -26.26 -71.08 -27.93
CA LYS A 2 -25.39 -70.14 -27.18
C LYS A 2 -24.16 -69.55 -27.95
N SER A 3 -23.81 -68.27 -27.98
CA SER A 3 -24.01 -67.16 -27.03
C SER A 3 -23.17 -65.94 -27.48
N LYS A 4 -23.79 -64.75 -27.50
CA LYS A 4 -23.35 -63.41 -26.98
C LYS A 4 -22.00 -62.78 -27.35
N ALA A 5 -22.09 -61.54 -27.89
CA ALA A 5 -21.46 -60.25 -27.46
C ALA A 5 -21.27 -59.35 -28.72
N LEU A 6 -22.07 -58.32 -29.02
CA LEU A 6 -22.27 -56.97 -28.39
C LEU A 6 -20.94 -56.23 -28.14
N ILE A 7 -20.67 -55.11 -28.80
CA ILE A 7 -20.86 -53.70 -28.32
C ILE A 7 -20.86 -52.78 -29.57
N PHE A 8 -22.01 -52.28 -30.05
CA PHE A 8 -22.59 -50.94 -29.82
C PHE A 8 -21.63 -49.74 -29.89
N VAL A 9 -21.52 -49.16 -31.09
CA VAL A 9 -21.09 -47.77 -31.31
C VAL A 9 -22.29 -46.87 -31.00
N ILE A 10 -22.31 -46.24 -29.84
CA ILE A 10 -23.24 -45.13 -29.54
C ILE A 10 -22.47 -43.84 -29.79
N VAL A 11 -22.74 -43.24 -30.94
CA VAL A 11 -22.46 -41.81 -31.19
C VAL A 11 -23.44 -41.04 -30.30
N ALA A 12 -23.05 -40.78 -29.06
CA ALA A 12 -23.78 -39.90 -28.17
C ALA A 12 -23.49 -38.45 -28.59
N MET A 13 -24.43 -37.92 -29.36
CA MET A 13 -24.64 -36.50 -29.62
C MET A 13 -24.80 -35.78 -28.28
N PHE A 14 -23.70 -35.32 -27.68
CA PHE A 14 -23.75 -34.33 -26.60
C PHE A 14 -24.07 -32.99 -27.26
N ALA A 15 -25.36 -32.66 -27.24
CA ALA A 15 -25.86 -31.34 -27.51
C ALA A 15 -25.11 -30.34 -26.63
N VAL A 16 -24.49 -29.35 -27.26
CA VAL A 16 -24.06 -28.11 -26.62
C VAL A 16 -25.32 -27.48 -26.05
N LEU A 17 -25.54 -27.64 -24.75
CA LEU A 17 -26.50 -26.84 -24.01
C LEU A 17 -25.91 -25.42 -23.95
N ALA A 18 -26.24 -24.61 -24.95
CA ALA A 18 -26.20 -23.17 -24.81
C ALA A 18 -27.23 -22.82 -23.74
N PHE A 19 -26.79 -22.65 -22.49
CA PHE A 19 -27.58 -21.94 -21.51
C PHE A 19 -27.73 -20.51 -22.02
N PRO A 20 -28.96 -20.04 -22.32
CA PRO A 20 -29.14 -18.61 -22.48
C PRO A 20 -28.75 -18.00 -21.14
N ALA A 21 -27.77 -17.08 -21.16
CA ALA A 21 -27.54 -16.21 -20.02
C ALA A 21 -28.88 -15.53 -19.74
N LEU A 22 -29.55 -15.94 -18.66
CA LEU A 22 -30.70 -15.22 -18.16
C LEU A 22 -30.16 -13.85 -17.80
N ALA A 23 -30.54 -12.84 -18.57
CA ALA A 23 -30.33 -11.45 -18.19
C ALA A 23 -30.87 -11.32 -16.76
N GLN A 24 -29.98 -11.01 -15.83
CA GLN A 24 -30.36 -10.79 -14.44
C GLN A 24 -31.16 -9.49 -14.45
N ASP A 25 -32.49 -9.59 -14.37
CA ASP A 25 -33.38 -8.42 -14.27
C ASP A 25 -33.11 -7.75 -12.91
N GLY A 26 -32.15 -6.83 -12.89
CA GLY A 26 -31.67 -6.13 -11.71
C GLY A 26 -30.37 -5.38 -12.00
N PRO A 27 -29.96 -4.45 -11.11
CA PRO A 27 -28.66 -3.82 -11.22
C PRO A 27 -27.54 -4.86 -11.17
N THR A 28 -26.44 -4.58 -11.86
CA THR A 28 -25.21 -5.38 -11.73
C THR A 28 -24.62 -5.15 -10.35
N GLU A 29 -24.54 -6.20 -9.54
CA GLU A 29 -23.97 -6.15 -8.20
C GLU A 29 -22.44 -6.13 -8.27
N ILE A 30 -21.82 -5.15 -7.63
CA ILE A 30 -20.37 -4.94 -7.57
C ILE A 30 -19.94 -4.89 -6.10
N THR A 31 -18.94 -5.68 -5.73
CA THR A 31 -18.38 -5.69 -4.39
C THR A 31 -17.05 -4.96 -4.34
N TRP A 32 -16.95 -3.96 -3.46
CA TRP A 32 -15.69 -3.29 -3.14
C TRP A 32 -15.13 -3.77 -1.80
N PHE A 33 -14.04 -4.53 -1.84
CA PHE A 33 -13.34 -5.04 -0.67
C PHE A 33 -12.30 -4.05 -0.11
N VAL A 34 -12.45 -3.74 1.18
CA VAL A 34 -11.61 -2.81 1.94
C VAL A 34 -10.94 -3.55 3.08
N GLY A 35 -9.62 -3.40 3.25
CA GLY A 35 -8.91 -4.00 4.40
C GLY A 35 -7.47 -4.41 4.17
N LEU A 36 -7.04 -4.53 2.92
CA LEU A 36 -5.68 -4.93 2.57
C LEU A 36 -4.63 -3.81 2.77
N GLY A 37 -5.05 -2.67 3.31
CA GLY A 37 -4.26 -1.49 3.59
C GLY A 37 -4.88 -0.68 4.73
N THR A 38 -4.74 0.64 4.69
CA THR A 38 -5.20 1.55 5.75
C THR A 38 -6.71 1.83 5.76
N GLY A 39 -7.46 1.24 4.82
CA GLY A 39 -8.88 1.52 4.55
C GLY A 39 -9.88 1.24 5.67
N THR A 40 -9.46 0.57 6.74
CA THR A 40 -10.33 0.15 7.86
C THR A 40 -10.42 1.17 8.99
N GLN A 41 -9.73 2.32 8.88
CA GLN A 41 -9.88 3.41 9.84
C GLN A 41 -11.32 3.97 9.81
N PRO A 42 -11.97 4.22 10.96
CA PRO A 42 -13.36 4.67 11.00
C PRO A 42 -13.67 5.89 10.12
N GLU A 43 -12.77 6.87 10.10
CA GLU A 43 -12.88 8.09 9.31
C GLU A 43 -12.86 7.79 7.81
N GLN A 44 -12.14 6.75 7.39
CA GLN A 44 -12.10 6.31 5.99
C GLN A 44 -13.33 5.50 5.63
N LEU A 45 -13.85 4.67 6.54
CA LEU A 45 -15.06 3.87 6.30
C LEU A 45 -16.27 4.76 6.01
N GLU A 46 -16.42 5.87 6.74
CA GLU A 46 -17.49 6.84 6.49
C GLU A 46 -17.39 7.45 5.09
N VAL A 47 -16.20 7.93 4.70
CA VAL A 47 -15.97 8.53 3.38
C VAL A 47 -16.16 7.50 2.25
N GLN A 48 -15.69 6.27 2.43
CA GLN A 48 -15.89 5.20 1.44
C GLN A 48 -17.37 4.89 1.26
N GLN A 49 -18.15 4.86 2.35
CA GLN A 49 -19.60 4.65 2.27
C GLN A 49 -20.30 5.81 1.56
N GLN A 50 -19.89 7.05 1.81
CA GLN A 50 -20.42 8.22 1.10
C GLN A 50 -20.17 8.14 -0.41
N VAL A 51 -19.00 7.65 -0.85
CA VAL A 51 -18.68 7.42 -2.26
C VAL A 51 -19.62 6.37 -2.87
N VAL A 52 -19.83 5.25 -2.17
CA VAL A 52 -20.74 4.18 -2.61
C VAL A 52 -22.18 4.68 -2.71
N ASP A 53 -22.67 5.39 -1.70
CA ASP A 53 -24.04 5.93 -1.68
C ASP A 53 -24.25 6.94 -2.81
N ALA A 54 -23.28 7.84 -3.04
CA ALA A 54 -23.34 8.81 -4.13
C ALA A 54 -23.34 8.14 -5.50
N PHE A 55 -22.50 7.12 -5.71
CA PHE A 55 -22.46 6.37 -6.97
C PHE A 55 -23.76 5.62 -7.22
N ASN A 56 -24.27 4.90 -6.21
CA ASN A 56 -25.54 4.16 -6.28
C ASN A 56 -26.76 5.09 -6.48
N ALA A 57 -26.71 6.33 -5.97
CA ALA A 57 -27.78 7.31 -6.18
C ALA A 57 -27.71 7.97 -7.57
N SER A 58 -26.54 7.99 -8.21
CA SER A 58 -26.32 8.66 -9.49
C SER A 58 -26.86 7.88 -10.70
N GLN A 59 -27.08 6.58 -10.56
CA GLN A 59 -27.47 5.66 -11.63
C GLN A 59 -28.20 4.42 -11.07
N SER A 60 -28.82 3.60 -11.92
CA SER A 60 -29.57 2.39 -11.50
C SER A 60 -29.10 1.07 -12.14
N ASP A 61 -28.05 1.12 -12.96
CA ASP A 61 -27.54 -0.03 -13.72
C ASP A 61 -26.58 -0.89 -12.88
N ILE A 62 -25.93 -0.30 -11.88
CA ILE A 62 -24.93 -0.93 -11.01
C ILE A 62 -25.30 -0.67 -9.55
N HIS A 63 -25.13 -1.68 -8.68
CA HIS A 63 -25.22 -1.52 -7.24
C HIS A 63 -23.89 -1.91 -6.61
N VAL A 64 -23.23 -0.96 -5.95
CA VAL A 64 -21.96 -1.19 -5.25
C VAL A 64 -22.21 -1.46 -3.77
N THR A 65 -21.59 -2.51 -3.24
CA THR A 65 -21.59 -2.84 -1.81
C THR A 65 -20.17 -2.81 -1.25
N LEU A 66 -19.97 -2.15 -0.09
CA LEU A 66 -18.73 -2.25 0.66
C LEU A 66 -18.65 -3.56 1.42
N ASN A 67 -17.54 -4.27 1.25
CA ASN A 67 -17.15 -5.43 2.04
C ASN A 67 -15.87 -5.11 2.82
N VAL A 68 -16.01 -4.84 4.11
CA VAL A 68 -14.90 -4.39 4.96
C VAL A 68 -14.36 -5.57 5.76
N ALA A 69 -13.06 -5.83 5.63
CA ALA A 69 -12.39 -6.85 6.41
C ALA A 69 -12.46 -6.53 7.91
N PRO A 70 -12.59 -7.55 8.80
CA PRO A 70 -12.66 -7.33 10.25
C PRO A 70 -11.40 -6.67 10.84
N SER A 71 -10.24 -6.91 10.25
CA SER A 71 -8.95 -6.36 10.67
C SER A 71 -7.96 -6.37 9.50
N PHE A 72 -6.91 -5.55 9.58
CA PHE A 72 -5.83 -5.56 8.59
C PHE A 72 -5.10 -6.91 8.57
N GLU A 73 -4.89 -7.50 9.75
CA GLU A 73 -4.16 -8.74 9.95
C GLU A 73 -4.83 -9.93 9.24
N THR A 74 -6.16 -9.96 9.20
CA THR A 74 -6.94 -11.06 8.60
C THR A 74 -7.44 -10.77 7.19
N ALA A 75 -7.21 -9.56 6.68
CA ALA A 75 -7.80 -9.12 5.42
C ALA A 75 -7.28 -9.92 4.22
N TRP A 76 -5.98 -10.25 4.20
CA TRP A 76 -5.38 -11.05 3.11
C TRP A 76 -5.92 -12.48 3.08
N ASP A 77 -6.07 -13.12 4.23
CA ASP A 77 -6.63 -14.48 4.33
C ASP A 77 -8.11 -14.49 3.92
N THR A 78 -8.85 -13.44 4.31
CA THR A 78 -10.25 -13.25 3.91
C THR A 78 -10.36 -13.10 2.40
N PHE A 79 -9.54 -12.24 1.80
CA PHE A 79 -9.49 -12.06 0.35
C PHE A 79 -9.16 -13.36 -0.39
N ALA A 80 -8.10 -14.06 0.04
CA ALA A 80 -7.71 -15.33 -0.57
C ALA A 80 -8.83 -16.39 -0.48
N THR A 81 -9.56 -16.43 0.64
CA THR A 81 -10.70 -17.32 0.82
C THR A 81 -11.84 -16.99 -0.16
N LEU A 82 -12.16 -15.70 -0.34
CA LEU A 82 -13.18 -15.25 -1.30
C LEU A 82 -12.81 -15.62 -2.74
N VAL A 83 -11.54 -15.44 -3.11
CA VAL A 83 -11.01 -15.85 -4.42
C VAL A 83 -11.13 -17.37 -4.62
N ALA A 84 -10.68 -18.16 -3.63
CA ALA A 84 -10.75 -19.62 -3.70
C ALA A 84 -12.18 -20.16 -3.74
N ALA A 85 -13.13 -19.45 -3.13
CA ALA A 85 -14.56 -19.77 -3.16
C ALA A 85 -15.25 -19.41 -4.49
N GLY A 86 -14.55 -18.73 -5.41
CA GLY A 86 -15.14 -18.25 -6.67
C GLY A 86 -16.03 -17.03 -6.50
N THR A 87 -15.92 -16.31 -5.38
CA THR A 87 -16.67 -15.08 -5.05
C THR A 87 -15.70 -13.93 -4.77
N ALA A 88 -14.68 -13.79 -5.64
CA ALA A 88 -13.72 -12.70 -5.53
C ALA A 88 -14.43 -11.33 -5.62
N PRO A 89 -14.00 -10.32 -4.84
CA PRO A 89 -14.51 -8.98 -4.98
C PRO A 89 -14.11 -8.35 -6.33
N ASP A 90 -14.96 -7.48 -6.87
CA ASP A 90 -14.75 -6.80 -8.15
C ASP A 90 -13.76 -5.65 -8.04
N ILE A 91 -13.78 -4.94 -6.92
CA ILE A 91 -12.88 -3.82 -6.61
C ILE A 91 -12.16 -4.13 -5.30
N VAL A 92 -10.85 -3.90 -5.26
CA VAL A 92 -10.04 -4.10 -4.05
C VAL A 92 -9.20 -2.87 -3.79
N GLY A 93 -9.36 -2.29 -2.60
CA GLY A 93 -8.56 -1.14 -2.20
C GLY A 93 -9.17 -0.38 -1.02
N PRO A 94 -8.43 0.53 -0.40
CA PRO A 94 -7.03 0.84 -0.67
C PRO A 94 -6.08 -0.30 -0.24
N ILE A 95 -5.10 -0.61 -1.08
CA ILE A 95 -4.17 -1.74 -0.92
C ILE A 95 -2.69 -1.33 -0.89
N GLY A 96 -2.36 -0.17 -1.48
CA GLY A 96 -1.00 0.35 -1.60
C GLY A 96 -0.11 -0.46 -2.55
N VAL A 97 1.08 0.06 -2.85
CA VAL A 97 2.04 -0.56 -3.79
C VAL A 97 2.42 -1.98 -3.37
N GLY A 98 2.66 -2.21 -2.07
CA GLY A 98 3.05 -3.53 -1.59
C GLY A 98 1.99 -4.61 -1.83
N GLY A 99 0.71 -4.25 -1.88
CA GLY A 99 -0.36 -5.21 -2.16
C GLY A 99 -0.80 -5.26 -3.62
N SER A 100 -0.57 -4.21 -4.42
CA SER A 100 -0.74 -4.30 -5.89
C SER A 100 0.19 -5.34 -6.52
N HIS A 101 1.31 -5.69 -5.88
CA HIS A 101 2.21 -6.75 -6.34
C HIS A 101 1.95 -8.14 -5.73
N ARG A 102 0.96 -8.30 -4.84
CA ARG A 102 0.72 -9.57 -4.11
C ARG A 102 -0.30 -10.50 -4.77
N ALA A 103 -0.94 -10.04 -5.83
CA ALA A 103 -1.92 -10.82 -6.57
C ALA A 103 -1.87 -10.44 -8.05
N GLU A 104 -2.47 -11.29 -8.88
CA GLU A 104 -2.71 -11.00 -10.29
C GLU A 104 -3.98 -10.15 -10.38
N TRP A 105 -3.81 -8.88 -10.76
CA TRP A 105 -4.91 -7.95 -10.99
C TRP A 105 -5.27 -7.91 -12.47
N LEU A 106 -6.53 -7.60 -12.76
CA LEU A 106 -6.96 -7.32 -14.13
C LEU A 106 -6.19 -6.11 -14.67
N ASP A 107 -5.66 -6.22 -15.88
CA ASP A 107 -5.15 -5.06 -16.60
C ASP A 107 -6.33 -4.15 -16.98
N ILE A 108 -6.40 -2.99 -16.33
CA ILE A 108 -7.46 -2.01 -16.56
C ILE A 108 -7.13 -1.00 -17.68
N GLY A 109 -5.93 -1.08 -18.29
CA GLY A 109 -5.50 -0.19 -19.38
C GLY A 109 -6.51 -0.09 -20.53
N PRO A 110 -7.03 -1.21 -21.07
CA PRO A 110 -8.05 -1.16 -22.14
C PRO A 110 -9.35 -0.44 -21.73
N TYR A 111 -9.70 -0.47 -20.43
CA TYR A 111 -10.89 0.19 -19.91
C TYR A 111 -10.65 1.68 -19.72
N ILE A 112 -9.46 2.08 -19.25
CA ILE A 112 -9.03 3.49 -19.19
C ILE A 112 -9.15 4.12 -20.58
N GLU A 113 -8.60 3.45 -21.61
CA GLU A 113 -8.62 3.93 -23.00
C GLU A 113 -10.05 4.01 -23.56
N SER A 114 -10.83 2.94 -23.41
CA SER A 114 -12.19 2.87 -23.99
C SER A 114 -13.18 3.81 -23.32
N LEU A 115 -13.03 4.07 -22.02
CA LEU A 115 -13.86 5.03 -21.26
C LEU A 115 -13.33 6.47 -21.36
N GLY A 116 -12.13 6.68 -21.89
CA GLY A 116 -11.51 7.99 -21.98
C GLY A 116 -11.21 8.60 -20.62
N ILE A 117 -10.78 7.79 -19.64
CA ILE A 117 -10.41 8.27 -18.31
C ILE A 117 -9.17 9.15 -18.41
N ASP A 118 -9.29 10.40 -17.97
CA ASP A 118 -8.18 11.36 -17.96
C ASP A 118 -7.23 11.08 -16.79
N LEU A 119 -6.11 10.42 -17.08
CA LEU A 119 -5.08 10.14 -16.08
C LEU A 119 -4.24 11.38 -15.73
N SER A 120 -4.34 12.48 -16.48
CA SER A 120 -3.57 13.70 -16.20
C SER A 120 -4.04 14.44 -14.94
N VAL A 121 -5.19 14.03 -14.39
CA VAL A 121 -5.67 14.49 -13.08
C VAL A 121 -4.81 13.97 -11.92
N PHE A 122 -4.00 12.94 -12.16
CA PHE A 122 -3.07 12.36 -11.20
C PHE A 122 -1.65 12.84 -11.47
N ASP A 123 -0.82 12.90 -10.43
CA ASP A 123 0.62 13.03 -10.61
C ASP A 123 1.14 11.79 -11.37
N PRO A 124 1.91 11.95 -12.46
CA PRO A 124 2.39 10.82 -13.27
C PRO A 124 3.15 9.78 -12.44
N SER A 125 3.86 10.19 -11.39
CA SER A 125 4.59 9.26 -10.51
C SER A 125 3.65 8.33 -9.76
N LEU A 126 2.44 8.78 -9.41
CA LEU A 126 1.45 7.97 -8.71
C LEU A 126 0.79 6.95 -9.64
N VAL A 127 0.58 7.32 -10.91
CA VAL A 127 0.06 6.42 -11.93
C VAL A 127 1.09 5.33 -12.25
N ALA A 128 2.36 5.72 -12.39
CA ALA A 128 3.46 4.80 -12.67
C ALA A 128 3.63 3.69 -11.62
N LEU A 129 3.23 3.94 -10.35
CA LEU A 129 3.27 2.92 -9.29
C LEU A 129 2.37 1.70 -9.57
N TYR A 130 1.37 1.84 -10.44
CA TYR A 130 0.42 0.78 -10.76
C TYR A 130 0.59 0.23 -12.19
N GLU A 131 1.57 0.72 -12.95
CA GLU A 131 1.92 0.17 -14.26
C GLU A 131 2.36 -1.30 -14.14
N THR A 132 1.86 -2.11 -15.07
CA THR A 132 2.23 -3.54 -15.16
C THR A 132 3.40 -3.72 -16.13
N ALA A 133 4.08 -4.86 -16.04
CA ALA A 133 5.18 -5.21 -16.94
C ALA A 133 4.79 -5.21 -18.44
N ASN A 134 3.50 -5.36 -18.74
CA ASN A 134 2.95 -5.38 -20.10
C ASN A 134 2.46 -4.00 -20.58
N GLN A 135 2.88 -2.91 -19.92
CA GLN A 135 2.45 -1.53 -20.22
C GLN A 135 0.95 -1.27 -20.00
N GLY A 136 0.32 -2.10 -19.17
CA GLY A 136 -1.04 -1.90 -18.67
C GLY A 136 -1.06 -1.28 -17.28
N TYR A 137 -2.22 -1.30 -16.62
CA TYR A 137 -2.37 -0.79 -15.24
C TYR A 137 -3.10 -1.80 -14.37
N SER A 138 -2.60 -2.03 -13.16
CA SER A 138 -3.21 -2.92 -12.16
C SER A 138 -4.20 -2.21 -11.23
N GLY A 139 -4.28 -0.88 -11.31
CA GLY A 139 -5.15 -0.07 -10.48
C GLY A 139 -4.99 1.43 -10.76
N LEU A 140 -5.78 2.24 -10.06
CA LEU A 140 -5.73 3.70 -10.11
C LEU A 140 -5.36 4.28 -8.74
N PRO A 141 -4.68 5.43 -8.68
CA PRO A 141 -4.44 6.13 -7.43
C PRO A 141 -5.77 6.54 -6.76
N LEU A 142 -5.98 6.11 -5.51
CA LEU A 142 -7.13 6.52 -4.70
C LEU A 142 -6.73 7.45 -3.55
N LEU A 143 -5.70 7.06 -2.80
CA LEU A 143 -5.22 7.76 -1.61
C LEU A 143 -3.70 7.86 -1.64
N VAL A 144 -3.16 9.00 -1.21
CA VAL A 144 -1.72 9.25 -1.09
C VAL A 144 -1.37 9.38 0.39
N TYR A 145 -0.39 8.60 0.84
CA TYR A 145 0.08 8.60 2.22
C TYR A 145 1.53 9.10 2.28
N PRO A 146 1.75 10.42 2.37
CA PRO A 146 3.10 10.94 2.50
C PRO A 146 3.70 10.53 3.86
N SER A 147 5.01 10.30 3.87
CA SER A 147 5.78 10.25 5.12
C SER A 147 6.00 11.67 5.61
N ILE A 148 5.62 11.95 6.86
CA ILE A 148 5.77 13.25 7.49
C ILE A 148 6.54 13.07 8.79
N THR A 149 7.47 13.98 9.05
CA THR A 149 8.19 14.04 10.33
C THR A 149 7.42 14.95 11.29
N TYR A 150 7.01 14.40 12.42
CA TYR A 150 6.53 15.17 13.56
C TYR A 150 7.67 15.30 14.58
N TYR A 151 7.75 16.45 15.24
CA TYR A 151 8.72 16.73 16.29
C TYR A 151 8.05 17.51 17.42
N ASN A 152 8.58 17.39 18.63
CA ASN A 152 8.12 18.15 19.79
C ASN A 152 8.98 19.42 19.89
N THR A 153 8.38 20.59 19.66
CA THR A 153 9.09 21.88 19.68
C THR A 153 9.75 22.15 21.03
N ASP A 154 9.09 21.81 22.13
CA ASP A 154 9.58 22.09 23.48
C ASP A 154 10.90 21.34 23.77
N LEU A 155 11.04 20.10 23.27
CA LEU A 155 12.28 19.32 23.42
C LEU A 155 13.43 19.87 22.57
N PHE A 156 13.11 20.38 21.38
CA PHE A 156 14.11 21.05 20.53
C PHE A 156 14.58 22.36 21.16
N ASP A 157 13.64 23.16 21.68
CA ASP A 157 13.94 24.42 22.36
C ASP A 157 14.77 24.19 23.63
N GLU A 158 14.42 23.19 24.44
CA GLU A 158 15.16 22.80 25.66
C GLU A 158 16.60 22.37 25.33
N ALA A 159 16.78 21.59 24.26
CA ALA A 159 18.09 21.14 23.80
C ALA A 159 18.90 22.22 23.05
N GLY A 160 18.31 23.39 22.79
CA GLY A 160 18.92 24.45 21.99
C GLY A 160 19.17 24.04 20.53
N LEU A 161 18.35 23.14 20.00
CA LEU A 161 18.40 22.66 18.62
C LEU A 161 17.46 23.49 17.73
N ASN A 162 17.86 23.71 16.49
CA ASN A 162 16.95 24.24 15.48
C ASN A 162 15.96 23.16 15.05
N TYR A 163 14.84 23.55 14.46
CA TYR A 163 13.83 22.59 14.02
C TYR A 163 14.24 21.88 12.71
N PRO A 164 13.73 20.65 12.49
CA PRO A 164 13.88 19.96 11.21
C PRO A 164 13.42 20.83 10.02
N PRO A 165 14.07 20.73 8.84
CA PRO A 165 13.68 21.50 7.67
C PRO A 165 12.25 21.14 7.22
N SER A 166 11.49 22.16 6.83
CA SER A 166 10.13 22.00 6.31
C SER A 166 10.06 21.89 4.77
N GLU A 167 11.17 22.16 4.08
CA GLU A 167 11.27 22.11 2.62
C GLU A 167 12.01 20.85 2.17
N PHE A 168 11.49 20.21 1.12
CA PHE A 168 12.12 19.01 0.56
C PHE A 168 13.50 19.34 -0.01
N GLY A 169 14.51 18.59 0.42
CA GLY A 169 15.90 18.77 -0.02
C GLY A 169 16.67 19.89 0.67
N ALA A 170 16.04 20.65 1.58
CA ALA A 170 16.75 21.62 2.39
C ALA A 170 17.68 20.94 3.41
N PRO A 171 18.87 21.50 3.70
CA PRO A 171 19.73 20.99 4.75
C PRO A 171 19.13 21.29 6.13
N TYR A 172 19.61 20.56 7.14
CA TYR A 172 19.43 20.96 8.52
C TYR A 172 20.49 22.01 8.87
N VAL A 173 20.09 23.06 9.59
CA VAL A 173 20.99 24.12 10.04
C VAL A 173 21.14 23.98 11.55
N TRP A 174 22.33 23.69 12.05
CA TRP A 174 22.62 23.64 13.48
C TRP A 174 22.52 25.02 14.13
N ALA A 175 22.42 25.07 15.46
CA ALA A 175 22.29 26.32 16.21
C ALA A 175 23.49 27.28 16.03
N ASP A 176 24.66 26.74 15.67
CA ASP A 176 25.86 27.52 15.36
C ASP A 176 25.92 28.03 13.90
N GLY A 177 24.89 27.72 13.10
CA GLY A 177 24.77 28.09 11.70
C GLY A 177 25.45 27.14 10.72
N THR A 178 26.07 26.04 11.19
CA THR A 178 26.62 25.02 10.31
C THR A 178 25.50 24.21 9.64
N GLU A 179 25.69 23.84 8.37
CA GLU A 179 24.73 23.04 7.63
C GLU A 179 25.12 21.56 7.65
N ALA A 180 24.13 20.69 7.75
CA ALA A 180 24.26 19.26 7.58
C ALA A 180 23.20 18.74 6.59
N PRO A 181 23.50 17.67 5.83
CA PRO A 181 22.50 17.00 5.00
C PRO A 181 21.29 16.57 5.83
N TRP A 182 20.06 16.74 5.33
CA TRP A 182 18.89 16.18 6.00
C TRP A 182 18.73 14.69 5.68
N ASP A 183 19.55 13.88 6.36
CA ASP A 183 19.61 12.42 6.20
C ASP A 183 19.49 11.67 7.54
N TYR A 184 19.56 10.33 7.50
CA TYR A 184 19.46 9.50 8.69
C TYR A 184 20.62 9.67 9.69
N ASN A 185 21.79 10.12 9.25
CA ASN A 185 22.91 10.39 10.15
C ASN A 185 22.64 11.66 10.95
N THR A 186 22.20 12.73 10.29
CA THR A 186 21.81 13.96 10.99
C THR A 186 20.61 13.74 11.90
N MET A 187 19.60 12.97 11.47
CA MET A 187 18.51 12.57 12.37
C MET A 187 19.00 11.77 13.57
N LEU A 188 19.99 10.87 13.41
CA LEU A 188 20.58 10.12 14.51
C LEU A 188 21.34 11.02 15.50
N GLU A 189 22.07 12.02 15.01
CA GLU A 189 22.77 12.98 15.86
C GLU A 189 21.79 13.78 16.72
N ILE A 190 20.73 14.31 16.11
CA ILE A 190 19.63 14.98 16.83
C ILE A 190 18.99 14.02 17.83
N ALA A 191 18.70 12.78 17.41
CA ALA A 191 18.06 11.78 18.26
C ALA A 191 18.89 11.44 19.50
N LYS A 192 20.23 11.43 19.40
CA LYS A 192 21.10 11.20 20.57
C LYS A 192 20.96 12.32 21.61
N VAL A 193 20.98 13.57 21.17
CA VAL A 193 20.79 14.74 22.05
C VAL A 193 19.40 14.72 22.68
N LEU A 194 18.37 14.28 21.94
CA LEU A 194 17.00 14.21 22.46
C LEU A 194 16.68 12.91 23.22
N THR A 195 17.62 11.97 23.31
CA THR A 195 17.43 10.73 24.09
C THR A 195 18.02 10.91 25.46
N VAL A 196 17.18 10.91 26.50
CA VAL A 196 17.55 11.30 27.86
C VAL A 196 17.27 10.17 28.85
N ASP A 197 18.23 9.90 29.73
CA ASP A 197 18.11 8.93 30.82
C ASP A 197 17.39 9.52 32.05
N GLY A 198 17.06 8.68 33.02
CA GLY A 198 16.38 9.11 34.25
C GLY A 198 17.20 10.05 35.15
N ASN A 199 18.49 10.25 34.84
CA ASN A 199 19.38 11.20 35.53
C ASN A 199 19.47 12.55 34.80
N GLY A 200 18.85 12.69 33.63
CA GLY A 200 18.89 13.89 32.81
C GLY A 200 20.09 13.97 31.87
N ASN A 201 20.86 12.89 31.71
CA ASN A 201 21.95 12.84 30.74
C ASN A 201 21.40 12.44 29.38
N ASP A 202 21.79 13.16 28.32
CA ASP A 202 21.49 12.75 26.95
C ASP A 202 22.47 11.67 26.44
N ALA A 203 22.13 11.00 25.33
CA ALA A 203 22.90 9.87 24.80
C ALA A 203 24.25 10.26 24.15
N THR A 204 24.63 11.54 24.16
CA THR A 204 25.99 12.00 23.82
C THR A 204 26.90 12.08 25.05
N SER A 205 26.33 12.08 26.26
CA SER A 205 27.08 12.12 27.52
C SER A 205 27.78 10.79 27.83
N ALA A 206 28.97 10.87 28.43
CA ALA A 206 29.68 9.70 28.96
C ALA A 206 28.97 9.08 30.18
N ASP A 207 28.12 9.86 30.86
CA ASP A 207 27.37 9.44 32.05
C ASP A 207 25.95 8.94 31.71
N PHE A 208 25.63 8.80 30.42
CA PHE A 208 24.34 8.27 29.95
C PHE A 208 24.13 6.83 30.43
N ASP A 209 22.98 6.58 31.07
CA ASP A 209 22.53 5.25 31.49
C ASP A 209 21.56 4.64 30.47
N PRO A 210 22.03 3.77 29.55
CA PRO A 210 21.17 3.13 28.55
C PRO A 210 20.16 2.15 29.16
N SER A 211 20.29 1.79 30.44
CA SER A 211 19.35 0.90 31.12
C SER A 211 18.13 1.62 31.71
N ASN A 212 18.17 2.95 31.77
CA ASN A 212 17.13 3.78 32.39
C ASN A 212 16.73 4.98 31.50
N ILE A 213 16.43 4.72 30.23
CA ILE A 213 15.99 5.75 29.28
C ILE A 213 14.55 6.17 29.60
N VAL A 214 14.31 7.48 29.76
CA VAL A 214 12.97 8.04 30.03
C VAL A 214 12.41 8.82 28.84
N GLN A 215 13.26 9.22 27.89
CA GLN A 215 12.88 9.89 26.65
C GLN A 215 13.69 9.32 25.48
N TYR A 216 13.02 9.01 24.37
CA TYR A 216 13.66 8.62 23.11
C TYR A 216 13.56 9.75 22.09
N GLY A 217 14.70 10.15 21.52
CA GLY A 217 14.79 11.26 20.58
C GLY A 217 14.31 10.96 19.15
N LEU A 218 14.01 9.70 18.83
CA LEU A 218 13.49 9.29 17.53
C LEU A 218 12.56 8.09 17.66
N ASN A 219 11.41 8.16 16.99
CA ASN A 219 10.48 7.06 16.86
C ASN A 219 10.01 6.97 15.41
N PHE A 220 10.05 5.77 14.83
CA PHE A 220 9.43 5.52 13.56
C PHE A 220 8.02 4.93 13.76
N GLN A 221 7.02 5.79 13.64
CA GLN A 221 5.62 5.38 13.76
C GLN A 221 5.27 4.36 12.66
N TRP A 222 4.75 3.19 13.08
CA TRP A 222 4.27 2.11 12.21
C TRP A 222 5.33 1.53 11.25
N ALA A 223 6.57 1.96 11.41
CA ALA A 223 7.64 1.52 10.55
C ALA A 223 8.24 0.21 11.00
N ARG A 224 7.70 -0.52 11.98
CA ARG A 224 8.30 -1.84 12.31
C ARG A 224 8.31 -2.76 11.10
N ILE A 225 7.21 -2.86 10.36
CA ILE A 225 7.19 -3.70 9.15
C ILE A 225 7.74 -2.97 7.92
N ARG A 226 7.58 -1.64 7.81
CA ARG A 226 8.24 -0.88 6.74
C ARG A 226 9.75 -0.91 6.89
N LEU A 227 10.37 -0.62 8.04
CA LEU A 227 11.82 -0.84 8.28
C LEU A 227 12.26 -2.31 8.14
N ILE A 228 11.44 -3.30 8.51
CA ILE A 228 11.80 -4.72 8.31
C ILE A 228 11.76 -5.10 6.83
N LEU A 229 10.91 -4.46 6.01
CA LEU A 229 10.71 -4.78 4.58
C LEU A 229 11.35 -3.76 3.63
N THR A 230 11.73 -2.57 4.11
CA THR A 230 12.58 -1.58 3.45
C THR A 230 13.95 -1.76 4.04
N ASP A 231 14.76 -2.50 3.32
CA ASP A 231 16.09 -3.02 3.62
C ASP A 231 17.14 -1.91 3.91
N ILE A 232 16.91 -1.09 4.94
CA ILE A 232 17.86 -0.13 5.49
C ILE A 232 18.63 -0.79 6.65
N GLN A 233 19.15 -2.01 6.42
CA GLN A 233 20.43 -2.47 6.93
C GLN A 233 20.92 -3.64 6.05
N PRO A 234 22.24 -3.76 5.83
CA PRO A 234 22.76 -4.05 4.51
C PRO A 234 23.15 -5.51 4.34
N GLU A 235 22.68 -6.14 3.26
CA GLU A 235 23.52 -7.06 2.50
C GLU A 235 23.44 -6.72 0.99
N SER A 236 24.13 -5.64 0.63
CA SER A 236 24.94 -5.51 -0.59
C SER A 236 24.33 -5.30 -1.99
N THR A 237 23.03 -5.07 -2.21
CA THR A 237 22.51 -5.23 -3.60
C THR A 237 21.79 -4.06 -4.30
N TYR A 238 21.53 -2.90 -3.68
CA TYR A 238 20.72 -1.85 -4.34
C TYR A 238 21.41 -0.53 -4.70
N TYR A 239 22.66 -0.31 -4.29
CA TYR A 239 23.42 0.88 -4.72
C TYR A 239 24.66 0.43 -5.49
N ASN A 240 24.72 0.77 -6.78
CA ASN A 240 25.91 0.54 -7.58
C ASN A 240 26.83 1.77 -7.48
N ALA A 241 27.89 1.65 -6.70
CA ALA A 241 28.86 2.72 -6.48
C ALA A 241 29.70 3.07 -7.71
N GLU A 242 29.83 2.17 -8.70
CA GLU A 242 30.56 2.44 -9.94
C GLU A 242 29.74 3.30 -10.91
N THR A 243 28.41 3.17 -10.88
CA THR A 243 27.49 3.88 -11.78
C THR A 243 26.71 5.01 -11.11
N ASN A 244 26.78 5.13 -9.77
CA ASN A 244 25.99 6.06 -8.96
C ASN A 244 24.48 5.96 -9.24
N THR A 245 23.97 4.73 -9.32
CA THR A 245 22.56 4.46 -9.58
C THR A 245 21.96 3.50 -8.54
N VAL A 246 20.67 3.69 -8.26
CA VAL A 246 19.84 2.79 -7.47
C VAL A 246 18.91 2.07 -8.44
N PRO A 247 19.12 0.78 -8.78
CA PRO A 247 18.18 0.06 -9.59
C PRO A 247 16.97 -0.28 -8.73
N CYS A 248 15.81 0.26 -9.10
CA CYS A 248 14.54 -0.26 -8.63
C CYS A 248 14.42 -1.72 -9.10
N PRO A 249 14.13 -2.71 -8.25
CA PRO A 249 13.92 -4.07 -8.71
C PRO A 249 12.65 -4.11 -9.55
N ILE A 250 12.82 -4.05 -10.87
CA ILE A 250 11.79 -4.51 -11.79
C ILE A 250 11.90 -6.03 -11.77
N ALA A 251 10.94 -6.72 -11.15
CA ALA A 251 10.94 -8.17 -11.09
C ALA A 251 9.73 -8.73 -11.86
N GLY A 252 9.90 -8.81 -13.18
CA GLY A 252 9.41 -9.93 -13.98
C GLY A 252 10.62 -10.79 -14.35
N ALA A 253 10.79 -11.90 -13.62
CA ALA A 253 11.59 -13.06 -14.01
C ALA A 253 11.01 -14.30 -13.31
#